data_AF-C5WY54-F1
#
_entry.id   AF-C5WY54-F1
#
_cell.length_a   1.000
_cell.length_b   1.000
_cell.length_c   1.000
_cell.angle_alpha   90.00
_cell.angle_beta   90.00
_cell.angle_gamma   90.00
#
_symmetry.space_group_name_H-M   'P 1'
#
loop_
_entity.id
_entity.type
_entity.pdbx_description
1 polymer ?
#
loop_
_entity_poly.entity_id
_entity_poly.type
_entity_poly.pdbx_seq_one_letter_code
_entity_poly.pdbx_strand_id
1 'polypeptide(L)'
;MAPKHLNRRRHLLFGAAAVLVLLPSGSSATAVEYCKKGRDYPVKVSGVEVVPDPVVRGEPATFKISASTDKNITKGKLVIDVAYFIFHVHSETHNLCDETSCPVTGEFVLASQQTLPSFTPPGSYTLTMKLQGDSNEELTCISFGFSIGFVTPNPII
;
A
#
# COMPACT_ATOMS: atom_id res chain seq x y z
N MET A 1 20.60 -52.95 43.01
CA MET A 1 19.46 -52.70 43.91
C MET A 1 19.37 -51.20 44.17
N ALA A 2 18.26 -50.57 43.77
CA ALA A 2 17.90 -49.18 44.08
C ALA A 2 16.98 -49.16 45.33
N PRO A 3 16.48 -48.00 45.80
CA PRO A 3 17.13 -46.75 46.21
C PRO A 3 16.57 -46.26 47.57
N LYS A 4 16.94 -45.05 48.02
CA LYS A 4 16.02 -43.95 48.45
C LYS A 4 16.80 -42.76 48.99
N HIS A 5 17.09 -41.79 48.12
CA HIS A 5 17.56 -40.47 48.53
C HIS A 5 16.35 -39.56 48.73
N LEU A 6 16.17 -39.09 49.96
CA LEU A 6 15.04 -38.30 50.43
C LEU A 6 15.26 -36.81 50.12
N ASN A 7 14.33 -36.25 49.33
CA ASN A 7 13.65 -34.96 49.46
C ASN A 7 14.45 -33.71 49.93
N ARG A 8 14.29 -32.63 49.14
CA ARG A 8 13.84 -31.28 49.55
C ARG A 8 14.79 -30.13 49.17
N ARG A 9 14.46 -29.44 48.07
CA ARG A 9 14.13 -27.99 48.08
C ARG A 9 13.67 -27.54 46.69
N ARG A 10 12.38 -27.17 46.61
CA ARG A 10 11.79 -26.40 45.52
C ARG A 10 12.45 -25.03 45.50
N HIS A 11 13.16 -24.71 44.42
CA HIS A 11 13.39 -23.32 44.03
C HIS A 11 12.85 -23.16 42.61
N LEU A 12 11.60 -22.69 42.56
CA LEU A 12 10.97 -22.11 41.38
C LEU A 12 11.82 -20.90 40.99
N LEU A 13 12.54 -20.97 39.87
CA LEU A 13 13.12 -19.81 39.22
C LEU A 13 12.39 -19.64 37.88
N PHE A 14 11.51 -18.63 37.88
CA PHE A 14 10.77 -18.15 36.74
C PHE A 14 11.74 -17.54 35.71
N GLY A 15 12.05 -18.29 34.65
CA GLY A 15 12.68 -17.73 33.45
C GLY A 15 11.60 -17.19 32.51
N ALA A 16 11.21 -15.93 32.69
CA ALA A 16 10.36 -15.25 31.71
C ALA A 16 11.21 -14.87 30.50
N ALA A 17 11.21 -15.70 29.46
CA ALA A 17 11.75 -15.35 28.16
C ALA A 17 10.84 -14.27 27.54
N ALA A 18 11.31 -13.03 27.49
CA ALA A 18 10.64 -11.94 26.79
C ALA A 18 10.71 -12.19 25.27
N VAL A 19 9.65 -12.80 24.73
CA VAL A 19 9.44 -12.89 23.28
C VAL A 19 9.09 -11.47 22.80
N LEU A 20 10.04 -10.82 22.13
CA LEU A 20 9.82 -9.55 21.43
C LEU A 20 8.95 -9.85 20.20
N VAL A 21 7.63 -9.76 20.36
CA VAL A 21 6.69 -9.88 19.24
C VAL A 21 6.89 -8.65 18.35
N LEU A 22 7.55 -8.84 17.21
CA LEU A 22 7.47 -7.91 16.09
C LEU A 22 6.01 -7.88 15.65
N LEU A 23 5.24 -6.92 16.18
CA LEU A 23 3.89 -6.68 15.73
C LEU A 23 3.97 -6.27 14.24
N PRO A 24 3.36 -7.03 13.31
CA PRO A 24 3.22 -6.52 11.95
C PRO A 24 2.42 -5.23 12.04
N SER A 25 3.01 -4.14 11.55
CA SER A 25 2.33 -2.86 11.38
C SER A 25 1.01 -3.13 10.68
N GLY A 26 -0.11 -2.83 11.32
CA GLY A 26 -1.42 -3.06 10.74
C GLY A 26 -1.57 -2.17 9.52
N SER A 27 -1.53 -2.75 8.32
CA SER A 27 -1.88 -2.05 7.09
C SER A 27 -3.37 -1.73 7.12
N SER A 28 -3.70 -0.45 7.19
CA SER A 28 -5.08 0.01 7.09
C SER A 28 -5.48 -0.05 5.62
N ALA A 29 -6.46 -0.90 5.27
CA ALA A 29 -6.99 -0.93 3.91
C ALA A 29 -7.71 0.39 3.63
N THR A 30 -7.25 1.15 2.64
CA THR A 30 -7.87 2.43 2.28
C THR A 30 -9.13 2.20 1.46
N ALA A 31 -10.18 2.98 1.76
CA ALA A 31 -11.45 2.89 1.04
C ALA A 31 -11.28 3.41 -0.39
N VAL A 32 -11.74 2.61 -1.37
CA VAL A 32 -11.64 2.91 -2.80
C VAL A 32 -13.01 3.34 -3.33
N GLU A 33 -13.07 4.48 -4.00
CA GLU A 33 -14.26 4.95 -4.71
C GLU A 33 -14.05 4.90 -6.22
N TYR A 34 -15.01 4.33 -6.96
CA TYR A 34 -14.99 4.39 -8.42
C TYR A 34 -15.42 5.78 -8.91
N CYS A 35 -14.67 6.34 -9.87
CA CYS A 35 -14.94 7.67 -10.42
C CYS A 35 -16.35 7.82 -10.99
N LYS A 36 -16.88 6.75 -11.61
CA LYS A 36 -18.26 6.68 -12.09
C LYS A 36 -18.99 5.51 -11.45
N LYS A 37 -19.87 5.82 -10.50
CA LYS A 37 -20.72 4.83 -9.83
C LYS A 37 -21.60 4.08 -10.83
N GLY A 38 -21.73 2.77 -10.65
CA GLY A 38 -22.55 1.90 -11.49
C GLY A 38 -21.98 1.58 -12.87
N ARG A 39 -20.79 2.09 -13.24
CA ARG A 39 -20.12 1.67 -14.47
C ARG A 39 -19.47 0.30 -14.29
N ASP A 40 -19.68 -0.57 -15.27
CA ASP A 40 -19.00 -1.85 -15.33
C ASP A 40 -17.59 -1.69 -15.92
N TYR A 41 -16.61 -1.53 -15.04
CA TYR A 41 -15.19 -1.44 -15.41
C TYR A 41 -14.58 -2.82 -15.66
N PRO A 42 -13.85 -3.05 -16.77
CA PRO A 42 -13.17 -4.32 -17.03
C PRO A 42 -12.13 -4.76 -15.99
N VAL A 43 -11.56 -3.81 -15.26
CA VAL A 43 -10.63 -4.06 -14.15
C VAL A 43 -11.32 -3.73 -12.84
N LYS A 44 -11.42 -4.71 -11.94
CA LYS A 44 -12.02 -4.58 -10.61
C LYS A 44 -10.93 -4.34 -9.57
N VAL A 45 -11.10 -3.35 -8.71
CA VAL A 45 -10.15 -3.06 -7.62
C VAL A 45 -10.74 -3.62 -6.34
N SER A 46 -9.95 -4.44 -5.66
CA SER A 46 -10.33 -5.12 -4.42
C SER A 46 -9.82 -4.40 -3.18
N GLY A 47 -8.74 -3.64 -3.30
CA GLY A 47 -8.20 -2.86 -2.19
C GLY A 47 -6.98 -2.05 -2.56
N VAL A 48 -6.66 -1.10 -1.69
CA VAL A 48 -5.46 -0.28 -1.75
C VAL A 48 -4.75 -0.36 -0.40
N GLU A 49 -3.43 -0.47 -0.46
CA GLU A 49 -2.52 -0.48 0.68
C GLU A 49 -1.49 0.63 0.48
N VAL A 50 -1.27 1.46 1.50
CA VAL A 50 -0.23 2.49 1.52
C VAL A 50 0.68 2.21 2.71
N VAL A 51 1.99 2.10 2.48
CA VAL A 51 2.96 1.76 3.52
C VAL A 51 4.16 2.69 3.46
N PRO A 52 4.50 3.42 4.54
CA PRO A 52 3.72 3.53 5.79
C PRO A 52 2.44 4.34 5.61
N ASP A 53 1.46 4.13 6.49
CA ASP A 53 0.25 4.95 6.63
C ASP A 53 0.18 5.53 8.06
N PRO A 54 0.27 6.86 8.26
CA PRO A 54 0.46 7.88 7.24
C PRO A 54 1.85 7.85 6.60
N VAL A 55 1.95 8.30 5.35
CA VAL A 55 3.21 8.40 4.59
C VAL A 55 4.20 9.29 5.33
N VAL A 56 5.44 8.83 5.45
CA VAL A 56 6.53 9.58 6.08
C VAL A 56 7.28 10.37 5.01
N ARG A 57 7.40 11.68 5.23
CA ARG A 57 8.05 12.59 4.28
C ARG A 57 9.55 12.30 4.22
N GLY A 58 10.17 12.30 3.06
CA GLY A 58 11.61 12.03 2.90
C GLY A 58 11.99 10.55 2.96
N GLU A 59 11.06 9.66 3.25
CA GLU A 59 11.25 8.21 3.28
C GLU A 59 10.49 7.55 2.12
N PRO A 60 10.90 6.35 1.67
CA PRO A 60 10.15 5.60 0.66
C PRO A 60 8.77 5.20 1.17
N ALA A 61 7.74 5.50 0.38
CA ALA A 61 6.38 5.02 0.57
C ALA A 61 6.00 4.10 -0.58
N THR A 62 5.33 2.99 -0.27
CA THR A 62 4.85 2.02 -1.26
C THR A 62 3.34 2.09 -1.34
N PHE A 63 2.82 2.24 -2.55
CA PHE A 63 1.41 2.18 -2.88
C PHE A 63 1.15 0.86 -3.61
N LYS A 64 0.24 0.04 -3.09
CA LYS A 64 -0.17 -1.20 -3.72
C LYS A 64 -1.66 -1.19 -3.99
N ILE A 65 -2.03 -1.59 -5.19
CA ILE A 65 -3.42 -1.63 -5.64
C ILE A 65 -3.70 -3.05 -6.11
N SER A 66 -4.52 -3.77 -5.36
CA SER A 66 -4.91 -5.13 -5.69
C SER A 66 -6.13 -5.10 -6.60
N ALA A 67 -6.01 -5.71 -7.77
CA ALA A 67 -7.03 -5.67 -8.80
C ALA A 67 -7.19 -7.02 -9.51
N SER A 68 -8.28 -7.17 -10.26
CA SER A 68 -8.54 -8.34 -11.08
C SER A 68 -9.18 -7.99 -12.41
N THR A 69 -8.97 -8.83 -13.42
CA THR A 69 -9.61 -8.67 -14.74
C THR A 69 -9.74 -9.99 -15.49
N ASP A 70 -10.84 -10.14 -16.22
CA ASP A 70 -11.05 -11.26 -17.16
C ASP A 70 -10.49 -10.95 -18.56
N LYS A 71 -10.02 -9.72 -18.81
CA LYS A 71 -9.39 -9.34 -20.08
C LYS A 71 -7.91 -9.71 -20.06
N ASN A 72 -7.39 -10.09 -21.22
CA ASN A 72 -5.95 -10.20 -21.44
C ASN A 72 -5.40 -8.81 -21.81
N ILE A 73 -4.75 -8.13 -20.87
CA ILE A 73 -4.18 -6.78 -21.06
C ILE A 73 -2.68 -6.91 -21.27
N THR A 74 -2.22 -6.70 -22.51
CA THR A 74 -0.80 -6.80 -22.88
C THR A 74 -0.03 -5.49 -22.73
N LYS A 75 -0.74 -4.35 -22.72
CA LYS A 75 -0.21 -3.00 -22.55
C LYS A 75 -1.30 -2.06 -22.08
N GLY A 76 -0.90 -0.96 -21.45
CA GLY A 76 -1.79 0.07 -20.95
C GLY A 76 -1.02 1.19 -20.26
N LYS A 77 -1.71 2.27 -19.92
CA LYS A 77 -1.16 3.44 -19.23
C LYS A 77 -1.87 3.63 -17.91
N LEU A 78 -1.10 3.75 -16.85
CA LEU A 78 -1.53 4.14 -15.52
C LEU A 78 -1.40 5.65 -15.39
N VAL A 79 -2.51 6.38 -15.43
CA VAL A 79 -2.54 7.83 -15.24
C VAL A 79 -2.91 8.11 -13.79
N ILE A 80 -2.02 8.77 -13.08
CA ILE A 80 -2.16 9.15 -11.68
C ILE A 80 -2.35 10.66 -11.62
N ASP A 81 -3.32 11.09 -10.83
CA ASP A 81 -3.59 12.49 -10.51
C ASP A 81 -3.77 12.62 -9.00
N VAL A 82 -3.02 13.52 -8.39
CA VAL A 82 -3.03 13.73 -6.94
C VAL A 82 -3.57 15.11 -6.64
N ALA A 83 -4.59 15.15 -5.79
CA ALA A 83 -5.17 16.37 -5.28
C ALA A 83 -4.83 16.57 -3.80
N TYR A 84 -4.53 17.82 -3.45
CA TYR A 84 -4.46 18.31 -2.08
C TYR A 84 -5.53 19.40 -1.92
N PHE A 85 -6.51 19.14 -1.04
CA PHE A 85 -7.77 19.89 -1.00
C PHE A 85 -8.47 19.92 -2.38
N ILE A 86 -8.49 21.07 -3.05
CA ILE A 86 -9.15 21.30 -4.33
C ILE A 86 -8.15 21.49 -5.48
N PHE A 87 -6.84 21.40 -5.20
CA PHE A 87 -5.79 21.64 -6.17
C PHE A 87 -5.15 20.33 -6.63
N HIS A 88 -5.04 20.14 -7.94
CA HIS A 88 -4.23 19.08 -8.54
C HIS A 88 -2.75 19.45 -8.38
N VAL A 89 -2.04 18.75 -7.50
CA VAL A 89 -0.66 19.07 -7.12
C VAL A 89 0.37 18.23 -7.87
N HIS A 90 -0.05 17.10 -8.43
CA HIS A 90 0.84 16.19 -9.13
C HIS A 90 0.07 15.35 -10.15
N SER A 91 0.72 15.03 -11.27
CA SER A 91 0.19 14.05 -12.20
C SER A 91 1.34 13.31 -12.89
N GLU A 92 1.17 12.00 -13.03
CA GLU A 92 2.14 11.12 -13.65
C GLU A 92 1.44 10.13 -14.58
N THR A 93 2.21 9.58 -15.52
CA THR A 93 1.75 8.49 -16.36
C THR A 93 2.85 7.44 -16.46
N HIS A 94 2.53 6.22 -16.02
CA HIS A 94 3.41 5.05 -16.06
C HIS A 94 2.85 4.02 -17.03
N ASN A 95 3.69 3.15 -17.59
CA ASN A 95 3.16 2.00 -18.34
C ASN A 95 2.71 0.94 -17.35
N LEU A 96 1.59 0.27 -17.64
CA LEU A 96 1.06 -0.81 -16.81
C LEU A 96 2.12 -1.88 -16.51
N CYS A 97 2.88 -2.28 -17.54
CA CYS A 97 3.84 -3.38 -17.48
C CYS A 97 5.16 -3.01 -16.78
N ASP A 98 5.34 -1.75 -16.40
CA ASP A 98 6.48 -1.32 -15.57
C ASP A 98 6.15 -1.54 -14.09
N GLU A 99 4.87 -1.45 -13.72
CA GLU A 99 4.37 -1.58 -12.34
C GLU A 99 3.86 -3.00 -12.01
N THR A 100 3.69 -3.86 -13.03
CA THR A 100 3.22 -5.24 -12.86
C THR A 100 3.67 -6.15 -14.02
N SER A 101 3.52 -7.47 -13.87
CA SER A 101 3.89 -8.43 -14.90
C SER A 101 2.83 -8.52 -16.00
N CYS A 102 3.26 -8.43 -17.26
CA CYS A 102 2.39 -8.55 -18.43
C CYS A 102 2.58 -9.87 -19.18
N PRO A 103 1.53 -10.41 -19.85
CA PRO A 103 0.16 -9.88 -19.87
C PRO A 103 -0.56 -10.03 -18.53
N VAL A 104 -1.39 -9.04 -18.20
CA VAL A 104 -2.23 -9.07 -17.00
C VAL A 104 -3.51 -9.84 -17.31
N THR A 105 -3.80 -10.85 -16.49
CA THR A 105 -5.04 -11.63 -16.50
C THR A 105 -5.27 -12.22 -15.10
N GLY A 106 -6.52 -12.30 -14.64
CA GLY A 106 -6.84 -12.73 -13.28
C GLY A 106 -6.48 -11.66 -12.25
N GLU A 107 -6.04 -12.09 -11.07
CA GLU A 107 -5.61 -11.20 -9.99
C GLU A 107 -4.19 -10.66 -10.22
N PHE A 108 -3.99 -9.39 -9.91
CA PHE A 108 -2.69 -8.72 -10.01
C PHE A 108 -2.58 -7.57 -9.01
N VAL A 109 -1.34 -7.14 -8.79
CA VAL A 109 -1.02 -5.99 -7.94
C VAL A 109 -0.24 -4.98 -8.76
N LEU A 110 -0.67 -3.72 -8.71
CA LEU A 110 0.12 -2.57 -9.15
C LEU A 110 0.87 -2.06 -7.93
N ALA A 111 2.21 -2.05 -7.97
CA ALA A 111 3.01 -1.66 -6.83
C ALA A 111 4.05 -0.62 -7.24
N SER A 112 3.92 0.60 -6.69
CA SER A 112 4.84 1.70 -6.95
C SER A 112 5.45 2.20 -5.65
N GLN A 113 6.77 2.46 -5.67
CA GLN A 113 7.48 3.06 -4.55
C GLN A 113 7.89 4.48 -4.90
N GLN A 114 7.54 5.44 -4.05
CA GLN A 114 7.89 6.85 -4.23
C GLN A 114 8.43 7.44 -2.93
N THR A 115 9.51 8.22 -3.05
CA THR A 115 10.04 9.00 -1.92
C THR A 115 9.53 10.43 -2.06
N LEU A 116 8.56 10.80 -1.22
CA LEU A 116 8.02 12.16 -1.23
C LEU A 116 9.02 13.11 -0.59
N PRO A 117 9.24 14.33 -1.12
CA PRO A 117 10.16 15.29 -0.50
C PRO A 117 9.81 15.61 0.95
N SER A 118 10.82 15.94 1.77
CA SER A 118 10.64 16.28 3.19
C SER A 118 9.79 17.53 3.41
N PHE A 119 9.77 18.45 2.43
CA PHE A 119 8.98 19.68 2.45
C PHE A 119 7.53 19.50 1.97
N THR A 120 7.12 18.27 1.60
CA THR A 120 5.73 17.97 1.23
C THR A 120 4.80 18.35 2.40
N PRO A 121 3.71 19.09 2.18
CA PRO A 121 2.79 19.44 3.25
C PRO A 121 2.17 18.18 3.91
N PRO A 122 2.03 18.15 5.24
CA PRO A 122 1.27 17.10 5.90
C PRO A 122 -0.24 17.31 5.68
N GLY A 123 -1.02 16.24 5.71
CA GLY A 123 -2.47 16.30 5.57
C GLY A 123 -3.04 15.16 4.73
N SER A 124 -4.31 15.31 4.34
CA SER A 124 -5.03 14.34 3.52
C SER A 124 -4.91 14.68 2.03
N TYR A 125 -4.59 13.67 1.25
CA TYR A 125 -4.44 13.72 -0.20
C TYR A 125 -5.42 12.73 -0.82
N THR A 126 -5.84 13.04 -2.04
CA THR A 126 -6.68 12.16 -2.84
C THR A 126 -5.90 11.76 -4.08
N LEU A 127 -5.70 10.46 -4.27
CA LEU A 127 -5.11 9.92 -5.50
C LEU A 127 -6.24 9.40 -6.38
N THR A 128 -6.33 9.91 -7.61
CA THR A 128 -7.18 9.39 -8.66
C THR A 128 -6.32 8.63 -9.66
N MET A 129 -6.65 7.36 -9.88
CA MET A 129 -5.94 6.46 -10.78
C MET A 129 -6.85 6.04 -11.92
N LYS A 130 -6.37 6.19 -13.16
CA LYS A 130 -7.01 5.66 -14.37
C LYS A 130 -6.08 4.65 -15.02
N LEU A 131 -6.59 3.46 -15.29
CA LEU A 131 -5.91 2.51 -16.17
C LEU A 131 -6.56 2.60 -17.55
N GLN A 132 -5.78 2.99 -18.54
CA GLN A 132 -6.18 3.04 -19.94
C GLN A 132 -5.57 1.88 -20.71
N GLY A 133 -6.37 1.22 -21.54
CA GLY A 133 -5.89 0.22 -22.48
C GLY A 133 -5.19 0.83 -23.68
N ASP A 134 -4.85 -0.01 -24.65
CA ASP A 134 -4.12 0.42 -25.86
C ASP A 134 -4.88 1.42 -26.73
N SER A 135 -6.23 1.34 -26.75
CA SER A 135 -7.08 2.25 -27.51
C SER A 135 -7.52 3.49 -26.70
N ASN A 136 -6.82 3.78 -25.60
CA ASN A 136 -7.19 4.79 -24.59
C ASN A 136 -8.56 4.54 -23.94
N GLU A 137 -9.08 3.31 -24.03
CA GLU A 137 -10.31 2.94 -23.35
C GLU A 137 -10.03 2.84 -21.84
N GLU A 138 -10.90 3.45 -21.03
CA GLU A 138 -10.76 3.41 -19.57
C GLU A 138 -11.17 2.02 -19.04
N LEU A 139 -10.16 1.24 -18.62
CA LEU A 139 -10.31 -0.11 -18.07
C LEU A 139 -10.68 -0.09 -16.59
N THR A 140 -10.20 0.90 -15.84
CA THR A 140 -10.70 1.25 -14.50
C THR A 140 -10.43 2.72 -14.19
N CYS A 141 -11.23 3.30 -13.31
CA CYS A 141 -10.99 4.62 -12.71
C CYS A 141 -11.41 4.57 -11.25
N ILE A 142 -10.45 4.79 -10.36
CA ILE A 142 -10.67 4.82 -8.91
C ILE A 142 -10.08 6.08 -8.30
N SER A 143 -10.56 6.42 -7.11
CA SER A 143 -10.06 7.47 -6.25
C SER A 143 -9.99 6.93 -4.83
N PHE A 144 -8.92 7.24 -4.10
CA PHE A 144 -8.78 6.90 -2.70
C PHE A 144 -8.02 7.98 -1.93
N GLY A 145 -8.30 8.08 -0.64
CA GLY A 145 -7.60 8.98 0.27
C GLY A 145 -6.35 8.32 0.84
N PHE A 146 -5.29 9.09 1.03
CA PHE A 146 -4.14 8.73 1.85
C PHE A 146 -3.67 9.95 2.65
N SER A 147 -2.93 9.72 3.73
CA SER A 147 -2.44 10.80 4.60
C SER A 147 -0.92 10.89 4.57
N ILE A 148 -0.40 12.11 4.60
CA ILE A 148 1.03 12.40 4.79
C ILE A 148 1.23 12.91 6.22
N GLY A 149 2.13 12.26 6.95
CA GLY A 149 2.39 12.54 8.36
C GLY A 149 3.20 13.81 8.58
N PHE A 150 3.08 14.36 9.79
CA PHE A 150 3.86 15.53 10.23
C PHE A 150 5.33 15.19 10.51
N VAL A 151 5.68 13.91 10.63
CA VAL A 151 7.04 13.47 10.94
C VAL A 151 7.90 13.55 9.68
N THR A 152 9.02 14.26 9.77
CA THR A 152 10.16 14.13 8.84
C THR A 152 11.22 13.25 9.50
N PRO A 153 12.03 12.48 8.74
CA PRO A 153 13.19 11.82 9.29
C PRO A 153 14.06 12.87 9.98
N ASN A 154 14.52 12.54 11.19
CA ASN A 154 15.46 13.40 11.90
C ASN A 154 16.66 13.64 10.99
N PRO A 155 17.08 14.90 10.75
CA PRO A 155 18.39 15.12 10.20
C PRO A 155 19.36 14.54 11.23
N ILE A 156 20.05 13.45 10.88
CA ILE A 156 21.18 12.96 11.67
C ILE A 156 22.25 14.06 11.50
N ILE A 157 22.27 15.00 12.44
CA ILE A 157 23.32 16.00 12.64
C ILE A 157 23.66 16.01 14.12
#